data_AF-A0A949E5Z0-F1
#
_entry.id   AF-A0A949E5Z0-F1
#
_cell.length_a   1.000
_cell.length_b   1.000
_cell.length_c   1.000
_cell.angle_alpha   90.00
_cell.angle_beta   90.00
_cell.angle_gamma   90.00
#
_symmetry.space_group_name_H-M   'P 1'
#
loop_
_entity.id
_entity.type
_entity.pdbx_description
1 polymer ?
#
loop_
_entity_poly.entity_id
_entity_poly.type
_entity_poly.pdbx_seq_one_letter_code
_entity_poly.pdbx_strand_id
1 'polypeptide(L)'
;MTEFNPNQFSDRRIFISSNKKQYYQMFHFTQDKDGSIYASWPDFPNTSWLFPVVDIDGNPKMGVIDFAEEGKLSIHGTGMGTFRSHNNPNNRPAIIKGNKLLDLGKGESGARHLFTAFMKEPVYLPNSPALNRQSDYLINNAEKMEPFVIIFFAIPQTGKGLELNFQTSFHIDDVDIPPRGGWGVINLRFHDVFWYVYCTHNMDKWPKKYQIIFHDGFVVPVIIGTRLGQFRLEFRTPKYLLENNKLTVEF
;
A
#
# COMPACT_ATOMS: atom_id res chain seq x y z
N MET A 1 9.99 32.67 0.47
CA MET A 1 9.00 31.74 1.05
C MET A 1 7.87 31.61 0.06
N THR A 2 7.82 30.52 -0.69
CA THR A 2 6.75 30.22 -1.66
C THR A 2 5.48 29.81 -0.90
N GLU A 3 4.34 30.39 -1.26
CA GLU A 3 3.04 30.05 -0.70
C GLU A 3 2.77 28.54 -0.85
N PHE A 4 2.36 27.90 0.25
CA PHE A 4 1.93 26.50 0.25
C PHE A 4 0.63 26.38 -0.57
N ASN A 5 0.69 25.82 -1.77
CA ASN A 5 -0.50 25.50 -2.54
C ASN A 5 -1.09 24.17 -2.04
N PRO A 6 -2.22 24.17 -1.30
CA PRO A 6 -2.79 22.96 -0.73
C PRO A 6 -3.26 21.94 -1.77
N ASN A 7 -3.45 22.35 -3.03
CA ASN A 7 -3.85 21.47 -4.12
C ASN A 7 -2.67 20.74 -4.78
N GLN A 8 -1.42 21.12 -4.47
CA GLN A 8 -0.25 20.48 -5.06
C GLN A 8 -0.10 19.02 -4.62
N PHE A 9 -0.70 18.61 -3.50
CA PHE A 9 -0.49 17.32 -2.82
C PHE A 9 -1.74 16.41 -2.72
N SER A 10 -2.78 16.68 -3.51
CA SER A 10 -4.07 16.00 -3.36
C SER A 10 -4.26 14.75 -4.23
N ASP A 11 -3.49 14.56 -5.32
CA ASP A 11 -3.61 13.44 -6.27
C ASP A 11 -2.19 12.94 -6.66
N ARG A 12 -1.95 11.63 -6.47
CA ARG A 12 -0.67 10.97 -6.68
C ARG A 12 -0.84 9.60 -7.34
N ARG A 13 -0.09 9.33 -8.41
CA ARG A 13 -0.20 8.07 -9.16
C ARG A 13 1.10 7.29 -9.09
N ILE A 14 0.99 5.96 -8.98
CA ILE A 14 2.13 5.05 -9.08
C ILE A 14 2.03 4.30 -10.41
N PHE A 15 3.14 4.32 -11.13
CA PHE A 15 3.34 3.59 -12.37
C PHE A 15 4.39 2.50 -12.19
N ILE A 16 4.32 1.48 -13.05
CA ILE A 16 5.41 0.52 -13.24
C ILE A 16 5.81 0.45 -14.71
N SER A 17 7.10 0.22 -14.96
CA SER A 17 7.64 -0.07 -16.29
C SER A 17 8.81 -1.03 -16.19
N SER A 18 8.93 -1.96 -17.14
CA SER A 18 10.12 -2.81 -17.32
C SER A 18 11.11 -2.31 -18.36
N ASN A 19 10.67 -1.44 -19.28
CA ASN A 19 11.44 -1.06 -20.47
C ASN A 19 11.45 0.45 -20.74
N LYS A 20 10.84 1.25 -19.86
CA LYS A 20 10.63 2.70 -19.99
C LYS A 20 9.92 3.15 -21.28
N LYS A 21 9.38 2.21 -22.06
CA LYS A 21 8.59 2.46 -23.27
C LYS A 21 7.10 2.41 -22.95
N GLN A 22 6.70 1.48 -22.09
CA GLN A 22 5.31 1.31 -21.67
C GLN A 22 5.20 1.46 -20.16
N TYR A 23 4.21 2.26 -19.73
CA TYR A 23 3.94 2.54 -18.32
C TYR A 23 2.54 2.05 -17.99
N TYR A 24 2.43 1.27 -16.91
CA TYR A 24 1.16 0.76 -16.42
C TYR A 24 0.79 1.46 -15.12
N GLN A 25 -0.47 1.90 -15.01
CA GLN A 25 -0.96 2.53 -13.79
C GLN A 25 -1.31 1.47 -12.75
N MET A 26 -0.69 1.58 -11.58
CA MET A 26 -0.87 0.61 -10.47
C MET A 26 -1.83 1.14 -9.43
N PHE A 27 -1.57 2.34 -8.91
CA PHE A 27 -2.35 2.94 -7.82
C PHE A 27 -2.50 4.43 -8.02
N HIS A 28 -3.53 4.97 -7.40
CA HIS A 28 -3.83 6.39 -7.29
C HIS A 28 -4.22 6.71 -5.85
N PHE A 29 -3.54 7.67 -5.24
CA PHE A 29 -3.74 8.13 -3.88
C PHE A 29 -4.23 9.57 -3.87
N THR A 30 -5.24 9.84 -3.07
CA THR A 30 -5.71 11.21 -2.77
C THR A 30 -5.84 11.40 -1.26
N GLN A 31 -5.78 12.65 -0.79
CA GLN A 31 -5.98 12.97 0.63
C GLN A 31 -7.00 14.11 0.80
N ASP A 32 -7.94 13.94 1.73
CA ASP A 32 -8.92 14.96 2.08
C ASP A 32 -8.45 15.83 3.25
N LYS A 33 -9.16 16.95 3.50
CA LYS A 33 -8.84 17.96 4.51
C LYS A 33 -8.81 17.41 5.94
N ASP A 34 -9.47 16.29 6.20
CA ASP A 34 -9.50 15.60 7.49
C ASP A 34 -8.32 14.62 7.70
N GLY A 35 -7.38 14.57 6.75
CA GLY A 35 -6.23 13.66 6.78
C GLY A 35 -6.52 12.27 6.23
N SER A 36 -7.76 11.96 5.85
CA SER A 36 -8.14 10.67 5.28
C SER A 36 -7.46 10.44 3.94
N ILE A 37 -6.86 9.26 3.78
CA ILE A 37 -6.18 8.81 2.57
C ILE A 37 -7.13 7.91 1.78
N TYR A 38 -7.21 8.12 0.48
CA TYR A 38 -8.03 7.32 -0.43
C TYR A 38 -7.12 6.68 -1.47
N ALA A 39 -7.17 5.35 -1.57
CA ALA A 39 -6.43 4.59 -2.57
C ALA A 39 -7.40 3.94 -3.57
N SER A 40 -7.13 4.10 -4.86
CA SER A 40 -7.85 3.43 -5.95
C SER A 40 -6.87 2.87 -6.98
N TRP A 41 -7.34 1.92 -7.79
CA TRP A 41 -6.57 1.28 -8.86
C TRP A 41 -7.51 0.79 -9.96
N PRO A 42 -7.01 0.59 -11.20
CA PRO A 42 -7.86 0.28 -12.35
C PRO A 42 -8.69 -1.02 -12.29
N ASP A 43 -8.33 -1.97 -11.42
CA ASP A 43 -9.02 -3.27 -11.31
C ASP A 43 -9.63 -3.49 -9.92
N PHE A 44 -10.07 -2.40 -9.28
CA PHE A 44 -10.69 -2.44 -7.96
C PHE A 44 -11.81 -3.48 -7.83
N PRO A 45 -12.76 -3.61 -8.79
CA PRO A 45 -13.85 -4.59 -8.71
C PRO A 45 -13.40 -6.05 -8.76
N ASN A 46 -12.21 -6.30 -9.29
CA ASN A 46 -11.65 -7.65 -9.47
C ASN A 46 -10.45 -7.87 -8.55
N THR A 47 -10.55 -7.34 -7.34
CA THR A 47 -9.59 -7.55 -6.25
C THR A 47 -10.14 -8.58 -5.27
N SER A 48 -9.30 -9.54 -4.90
CA SER A 48 -9.56 -10.44 -3.77
C SER A 48 -9.08 -9.78 -2.48
N TRP A 49 -10.02 -9.47 -1.60
CA TRP A 49 -9.71 -8.88 -0.29
C TRP A 49 -9.51 -9.99 0.73
N LEU A 50 -8.30 -10.07 1.27
CA LEU A 50 -7.87 -11.10 2.18
C LEU A 50 -7.87 -10.56 3.62
N PHE A 51 -8.45 -11.31 4.56
CA PHE A 51 -8.51 -10.93 5.97
C PHE A 51 -8.48 -12.18 6.88
N PRO A 52 -7.87 -12.09 8.08
CA PRO A 52 -7.87 -13.18 9.03
C PRO A 52 -9.28 -13.45 9.55
N VAL A 53 -9.64 -14.73 9.58
CA VAL A 53 -10.86 -15.26 10.17
C VAL A 53 -10.51 -16.44 11.05
N VAL A 54 -11.42 -16.79 11.96
CA VAL A 54 -11.36 -18.03 12.73
C VAL A 54 -12.48 -18.92 12.22
N ASP A 55 -12.19 -20.19 11.94
CA ASP A 55 -13.21 -21.14 11.52
C ASP A 55 -14.05 -21.68 12.68
N ILE A 56 -15.01 -22.55 12.37
CA ILE A 56 -15.91 -23.15 13.37
C ILE A 56 -15.18 -23.95 14.45
N ASP A 57 -13.96 -24.41 14.17
CA ASP A 57 -13.14 -25.23 15.05
C ASP A 57 -12.12 -24.39 15.83
N GLY A 58 -12.14 -23.05 15.68
CA GLY A 58 -11.20 -22.16 16.33
C GLY A 58 -9.85 -22.01 15.61
N ASN A 59 -9.69 -22.58 14.41
CA ASN A 59 -8.44 -22.48 13.66
C ASN A 59 -8.38 -21.19 12.85
N PRO A 60 -7.24 -20.48 12.84
CA PRO A 60 -7.05 -19.30 12.01
C PRO A 60 -7.03 -19.69 10.53
N LYS A 61 -7.81 -18.98 9.72
CA LYS A 61 -7.87 -19.10 8.25
C LYS A 61 -7.83 -17.73 7.59
N MET A 62 -7.60 -17.72 6.28
CA MET A 62 -7.79 -16.53 5.47
C MET A 62 -9.17 -16.51 4.84
N GLY A 63 -9.96 -15.51 5.19
CA GLY A 63 -11.21 -15.17 4.54
C GLY A 63 -10.95 -14.39 3.26
N VAL A 64 -11.89 -14.50 2.32
CA VAL A 64 -11.89 -13.74 1.07
C VAL A 64 -13.23 -13.03 0.94
N ILE A 65 -13.20 -11.72 0.68
CA ILE A 65 -14.35 -10.92 0.29
C ILE A 65 -14.10 -10.50 -1.14
N ASP A 66 -15.03 -10.84 -2.03
CA ASP A 66 -15.09 -10.26 -3.37
C ASP A 66 -15.97 -9.01 -3.30
N PHE A 67 -15.45 -7.89 -3.79
CA PHE A 67 -16.20 -6.64 -3.92
C PHE A 67 -16.25 -6.26 -5.40
N ALA A 68 -17.40 -6.47 -6.03
CA ALA A 68 -17.56 -6.39 -7.48
C ALA A 68 -17.91 -5.00 -8.02
N GLU A 69 -17.84 -3.95 -7.20
CA GLU A 69 -18.14 -2.58 -7.63
C GLU A 69 -16.88 -1.73 -7.78
N GLU A 70 -16.94 -0.76 -8.69
CA GLU A 70 -15.93 0.29 -8.80
C GLU A 70 -15.85 1.11 -7.53
N GLY A 71 -14.64 1.41 -7.07
CA GLY A 71 -14.50 2.06 -5.78
C GLY A 71 -13.09 2.45 -5.39
N LYS A 72 -12.96 2.71 -4.09
CA LYS A 72 -11.72 3.09 -3.44
C LYS A 72 -11.65 2.54 -2.02
N LEU A 73 -10.43 2.28 -1.56
CA LEU A 73 -10.14 2.05 -0.16
C LEU A 73 -10.01 3.41 0.53
N SER A 74 -10.92 3.71 1.46
CA SER A 74 -10.95 4.96 2.22
C SER A 74 -10.40 4.71 3.62
N ILE A 75 -9.25 5.30 3.92
CA ILE A 75 -8.51 5.14 5.17
C ILE A 75 -8.61 6.44 5.96
N HIS A 76 -9.50 6.48 6.94
CA HIS A 76 -9.74 7.66 7.76
C HIS A 76 -8.58 7.99 8.69
N GLY A 77 -8.40 9.29 8.95
CA GLY A 77 -7.45 9.80 9.95
C GLY A 77 -7.69 9.23 11.36
N THR A 78 -8.93 8.86 11.69
CA THR A 78 -9.32 8.23 12.97
C THR A 78 -8.88 6.78 13.10
N GLY A 79 -8.39 6.18 12.02
CA GLY A 79 -7.90 4.82 12.02
C GLY A 79 -8.81 3.80 11.34
N MET A 80 -10.06 4.16 11.02
CA MET A 80 -10.97 3.27 10.29
C MET A 80 -10.62 3.18 8.81
N GLY A 81 -10.55 1.99 8.24
CA GLY A 81 -10.58 1.80 6.80
C GLY A 81 -11.92 1.22 6.34
N THR A 82 -12.40 1.71 5.20
CA THR A 82 -13.69 1.33 4.62
C THR A 82 -13.55 1.18 3.12
N PHE A 83 -14.19 0.16 2.55
CA PHE A 83 -14.39 0.09 1.11
C PHE A 83 -15.55 1.02 0.75
N ARG A 84 -15.39 1.82 -0.30
CA ARG A 84 -16.45 2.72 -0.77
C ARG A 84 -16.66 2.52 -2.25
N SER A 85 -17.91 2.28 -2.63
CA SER A 85 -18.36 2.33 -4.02
C SER A 85 -18.32 3.77 -4.52
N HIS A 86 -17.90 3.97 -5.78
CA HIS A 86 -18.02 5.27 -6.43
C HIS A 86 -19.49 5.67 -6.66
N ASN A 87 -20.36 4.68 -6.90
CA ASN A 87 -21.77 4.90 -7.24
C ASN A 87 -22.67 5.03 -6.00
N ASN A 88 -22.23 4.48 -4.86
CA ASN A 88 -22.95 4.58 -3.59
C ASN A 88 -21.98 4.79 -2.41
N PRO A 89 -21.63 6.04 -2.08
CA PRO A 89 -20.67 6.35 -1.00
C PRO A 89 -21.12 5.90 0.39
N ASN A 90 -22.43 5.65 0.58
CA ASN A 90 -23.00 5.17 1.83
C ASN A 90 -22.90 3.64 1.96
N ASN A 91 -22.68 2.92 0.85
CA ASN A 91 -22.41 1.49 0.88
C ASN A 91 -20.99 1.25 1.43
N ARG A 92 -20.92 0.67 2.63
CA ARG A 92 -19.68 0.31 3.32
C ARG A 92 -19.71 -1.21 3.55
N PRO A 93 -19.35 -2.01 2.54
CA PRO A 93 -19.48 -3.48 2.59
C PRO A 93 -18.61 -4.10 3.70
N ALA A 94 -17.53 -3.42 4.10
CA ALA A 94 -16.76 -3.79 5.28
C ALA A 94 -16.03 -2.57 5.87
N ILE A 95 -15.83 -2.64 7.19
CA ILE A 95 -15.17 -1.63 8.01
C ILE A 95 -14.11 -2.34 8.84
N ILE A 96 -12.85 -1.91 8.73
CA ILE A 96 -11.75 -2.42 9.54
C ILE A 96 -11.30 -1.29 10.46
N LYS A 97 -11.28 -1.55 11.76
CA LYS A 97 -10.78 -0.60 12.76
C LYS A 97 -9.27 -0.76 12.87
N GLY A 98 -8.55 0.35 12.77
CA GLY A 98 -7.13 0.42 13.06
C GLY A 98 -6.78 1.65 13.87
N ASN A 99 -5.49 1.86 14.09
CA ASN A 99 -4.99 2.99 14.88
C ASN A 99 -5.19 4.35 14.22
N LYS A 100 -5.39 5.39 15.03
CA LYS A 100 -5.45 6.78 14.56
C LYS A 100 -4.16 7.15 13.83
N LEU A 101 -4.30 7.76 12.65
CA LEU A 101 -3.21 8.47 11.98
C LEU A 101 -2.96 9.83 12.64
N LEU A 102 -4.00 10.41 13.21
CA LEU A 102 -3.95 11.69 13.90
C LEU A 102 -4.75 11.60 15.19
N ASP A 103 -4.11 11.79 16.33
CA ASP A 103 -4.82 12.03 17.58
C ASP A 103 -5.01 13.54 17.78
N LEU A 104 -6.16 14.06 17.32
CA LEU A 104 -6.49 15.48 17.42
C LEU A 104 -6.46 16.01 18.87
N GLY A 105 -6.73 15.16 19.86
CA GLY A 105 -6.71 15.57 21.28
C GLY A 105 -5.30 15.77 21.83
N LYS A 106 -4.29 15.16 21.20
CA LYS A 106 -2.87 15.23 21.61
C LYS A 106 -1.97 15.92 20.58
N GLY A 107 -2.47 16.18 19.37
CA GLY A 107 -1.69 16.71 18.26
C GLY A 107 -0.67 15.72 17.69
N GLU A 108 -0.81 14.42 17.96
CA GLU A 108 0.16 13.39 17.58
C GLU A 108 -0.18 12.78 16.21
N SER A 109 0.80 12.69 15.31
CA SER A 109 0.69 11.96 14.05
C SER A 109 1.39 10.60 14.16
N GLY A 110 0.67 9.51 13.91
CA GLY A 110 1.21 8.15 13.95
C GLY A 110 1.69 7.64 12.59
N ALA A 111 2.55 6.62 12.62
CA ALA A 111 2.85 5.77 11.48
C ALA A 111 2.07 4.45 11.59
N ARG A 112 1.61 3.90 10.47
CA ARG A 112 0.95 2.58 10.44
C ARG A 112 0.99 1.93 9.07
N HIS A 113 0.75 0.62 9.04
CA HIS A 113 0.46 -0.11 7.82
C HIS A 113 -0.90 0.33 7.25
N LEU A 114 -0.96 0.48 5.92
CA LEU A 114 -2.19 0.77 5.18
C LEU A 114 -2.77 -0.49 4.56
N PHE A 115 -2.00 -1.17 3.72
CA PHE A 115 -2.37 -2.45 3.12
C PHE A 115 -1.14 -3.07 2.43
N THR A 116 -1.16 -4.39 2.29
CA THR A 116 -0.23 -5.14 1.46
C THR A 116 -0.95 -5.60 0.21
N ALA A 117 -0.37 -5.38 -0.96
CA ALA A 117 -0.92 -5.79 -2.24
C ALA A 117 0.01 -6.80 -2.92
N PHE A 118 -0.45 -8.04 -3.11
CA PHE A 118 0.13 -8.94 -4.09
C PHE A 118 -0.45 -8.62 -5.46
N MET A 119 0.42 -8.18 -6.33
CA MET A 119 0.02 -7.61 -7.60
C MET A 119 -0.28 -8.73 -8.59
N LYS A 120 -1.36 -8.58 -9.36
CA LYS A 120 -1.47 -9.30 -10.64
C LYS A 120 -0.59 -8.62 -11.69
N GLU A 121 -0.45 -9.27 -12.84
CA GLU A 121 0.31 -8.70 -13.95
C GLU A 121 -0.24 -7.31 -14.35
N PRO A 122 0.61 -6.27 -14.39
CA PRO A 122 0.20 -4.93 -14.82
C PRO A 122 -0.19 -4.91 -16.30
N VAL A 123 -1.45 -4.56 -16.59
CA VAL A 123 -1.98 -4.49 -17.97
C VAL A 123 -2.69 -3.17 -18.29
N TYR A 124 -2.92 -2.32 -17.29
CA TYR A 124 -3.72 -1.10 -17.46
C TYR A 124 -2.84 0.07 -17.87
N LEU A 125 -3.06 0.54 -19.10
CA LEU A 125 -2.51 1.80 -19.57
C LEU A 125 -3.21 2.97 -18.87
N PRO A 126 -2.50 4.08 -18.59
CA PRO A 126 -3.14 5.24 -17.99
C PRO A 126 -3.99 6.01 -18.97
N ASN A 127 -5.09 6.57 -18.46
CA ASN A 127 -6.01 7.43 -19.22
C ASN A 127 -5.42 8.80 -19.59
N SER A 128 -4.25 9.15 -19.05
CA SER A 128 -3.50 10.37 -19.36
C SER A 128 -2.01 10.07 -19.35
N PRO A 129 -1.16 10.90 -19.99
CA PRO A 129 0.27 10.64 -20.07
C PRO A 129 0.90 10.31 -18.70
N ALA A 130 1.61 9.19 -18.65
CA ALA A 130 2.39 8.79 -17.48
C ALA A 130 3.58 9.75 -17.29
N LEU A 131 3.95 10.01 -16.03
CA LEU A 131 5.12 10.81 -15.66
C LEU A 131 5.11 12.26 -16.18
N ASN A 132 3.93 12.75 -16.60
CA ASN A 132 3.77 14.13 -17.04
C ASN A 132 3.52 15.08 -15.85
N ARG A 133 3.28 14.53 -14.65
CA ARG A 133 3.15 15.29 -13.41
C ARG A 133 4.39 15.05 -12.57
N GLN A 134 4.94 16.10 -11.94
CA GLN A 134 6.00 15.95 -10.91
C GLN A 134 5.57 15.04 -9.75
N SER A 135 4.26 14.87 -9.60
CA SER A 135 3.61 14.09 -8.57
C SER A 135 3.41 12.61 -8.93
N ASP A 136 3.81 12.19 -10.13
CA ASP A 136 3.76 10.81 -10.57
C ASP A 136 5.01 10.06 -10.09
N TYR A 137 4.82 8.84 -9.59
CA TYR A 137 5.88 7.98 -9.11
C TYR A 137 6.07 6.78 -10.05
N LEU A 138 7.32 6.35 -10.25
CA LEU A 138 7.67 5.21 -11.08
C LEU A 138 8.39 4.13 -10.27
N ILE A 139 7.83 2.94 -10.24
CA ILE A 139 8.55 1.72 -9.91
C ILE A 139 9.25 1.27 -11.20
N ASN A 140 10.56 1.51 -11.27
CA ASN A 140 11.36 1.14 -12.44
C ASN A 140 11.93 -0.27 -12.24
N ASN A 141 11.44 -1.23 -13.02
CA ASN A 141 12.03 -2.56 -13.09
C ASN A 141 12.96 -2.60 -14.31
N ALA A 142 14.23 -2.95 -14.13
CA ALA A 142 15.24 -2.74 -15.18
C ALA A 142 15.26 -3.82 -16.27
N GLU A 143 14.74 -5.02 -15.99
CA GLU A 143 14.97 -6.19 -16.86
C GLU A 143 13.68 -6.89 -17.28
N LYS A 144 12.80 -7.23 -16.33
CA LYS A 144 11.59 -8.01 -16.60
C LYS A 144 10.55 -7.78 -15.50
N MET A 145 9.27 -7.70 -15.87
CA MET A 145 8.20 -7.73 -14.87
C MET A 145 8.08 -9.15 -14.28
N GLU A 146 8.28 -9.27 -12.97
CA GLU A 146 8.18 -10.50 -12.19
C GLU A 146 7.13 -10.30 -11.08
N PRO A 147 6.44 -11.35 -10.61
CA PRO A 147 5.50 -11.22 -9.51
C PRO A 147 6.12 -10.49 -8.30
N PHE A 148 5.41 -9.47 -7.82
CA PHE A 148 5.90 -8.63 -6.74
C PHE A 148 4.77 -8.22 -5.79
N VAL A 149 5.20 -7.83 -4.60
CA VAL A 149 4.33 -7.37 -3.52
C VAL A 149 4.70 -5.92 -3.20
N ILE A 150 3.69 -5.08 -2.99
CA ILE A 150 3.88 -3.72 -2.45
C ILE A 150 3.23 -3.63 -1.09
N ILE A 151 3.96 -3.06 -0.13
CA ILE A 151 3.46 -2.74 1.20
C ILE A 151 3.38 -1.23 1.32
N PHE A 152 2.20 -0.73 1.70
CA PHE A 152 1.96 0.70 1.91
C PHE A 152 1.85 1.02 3.39
N PHE A 153 2.48 2.13 3.79
CA PHE A 153 2.43 2.70 5.12
C PHE A 153 1.99 4.15 5.01
N ALA A 154 1.23 4.62 6.00
CA ALA A 154 1.06 6.03 6.24
C ALA A 154 2.08 6.43 7.31
N ILE A 155 2.78 7.53 7.05
CA ILE A 155 3.78 8.08 7.96
C ILE A 155 3.52 9.59 8.13
N PRO A 156 3.99 10.20 9.22
CA PRO A 156 4.02 11.65 9.34
C PRO A 156 4.71 12.30 8.13
N GLN A 157 4.24 13.49 7.75
CA GLN A 157 4.73 14.19 6.56
C GLN A 157 6.25 14.46 6.63
N THR A 158 6.99 13.99 5.62
CA THR A 158 8.46 14.13 5.50
C THR A 158 8.91 15.53 5.10
N GLY A 159 8.06 16.27 4.37
CA GLY A 159 8.36 17.62 3.85
C GLY A 159 8.63 18.72 4.89
N LYS A 160 8.56 18.41 6.19
CA LYS A 160 8.92 19.31 7.29
C LYS A 160 10.27 18.96 7.93
N GLY A 161 11.14 18.23 7.22
CA GLY A 161 12.47 17.83 7.69
C GLY A 161 12.48 16.53 8.48
N LEU A 162 11.45 15.69 8.33
CA LEU A 162 11.45 14.34 8.91
C LEU A 162 12.19 13.40 7.95
N GLU A 163 13.26 12.80 8.43
CA GLU A 163 14.02 11.75 7.74
C GLU A 163 13.33 10.40 7.92
N LEU A 164 13.34 9.58 6.87
CA LEU A 164 12.82 8.21 6.91
C LEU A 164 13.98 7.21 6.81
N ASN A 165 14.01 6.28 7.75
CA ASN A 165 14.90 5.13 7.72
C ASN A 165 14.06 3.86 7.68
N PHE A 166 14.26 3.05 6.64
CA PHE A 166 13.53 1.82 6.45
C PHE A 166 14.46 0.63 6.61
N GLN A 167 14.12 -0.28 7.52
CA GLN A 167 14.87 -1.50 7.79
C GLN A 167 13.93 -2.68 7.62
N THR A 168 14.39 -3.68 6.88
CA THR A 168 13.63 -4.92 6.74
C THR A 168 14.55 -6.12 6.70
N SER A 169 14.06 -7.23 7.23
CA SER A 169 14.76 -8.51 7.20
C SER A 169 13.86 -9.58 6.62
N PHE A 170 14.35 -10.32 5.64
CA PHE A 170 13.66 -11.47 5.07
C PHE A 170 14.53 -12.71 5.31
N HIS A 171 13.94 -13.87 5.57
CA HIS A 171 14.71 -15.11 5.63
C HIS A 171 15.25 -15.46 4.24
N ILE A 172 16.35 -16.20 4.18
CA ILE A 172 17.00 -16.61 2.92
C ILE A 172 16.07 -17.44 2.02
N ASP A 173 15.09 -18.12 2.62
CA ASP A 173 14.07 -18.89 1.91
C ASP A 173 12.91 -18.00 1.40
N ASP A 174 12.81 -16.75 1.88
CA ASP A 174 11.75 -15.79 1.52
C ASP A 174 12.10 -15.00 0.25
N VAL A 175 13.38 -14.70 0.06
CA VAL A 175 13.96 -13.89 -1.02
C VAL A 175 15.43 -14.27 -1.21
N ASP A 176 15.94 -14.25 -2.45
CA ASP A 176 17.40 -14.22 -2.65
C ASP A 176 17.94 -12.96 -1.96
N ILE A 177 19.00 -13.10 -1.16
CA ILE A 177 19.61 -12.00 -0.43
C ILE A 177 20.66 -11.32 -1.33
N PRO A 178 20.60 -10.00 -1.55
CA PRO A 178 19.58 -9.06 -1.08
C PRO A 178 18.31 -9.08 -1.94
N PRO A 179 17.12 -8.84 -1.35
CA PRO A 179 15.86 -8.83 -2.10
C PRO A 179 15.93 -7.85 -3.27
N ARG A 180 15.47 -8.29 -4.45
CA ARG A 180 15.12 -7.37 -5.54
C ARG A 180 13.92 -6.54 -5.10
N GLY A 181 14.21 -5.40 -4.49
CA GLY A 181 13.21 -4.51 -3.92
C GLY A 181 13.63 -3.05 -3.97
N GLY A 182 12.71 -2.19 -3.60
CA GLY A 182 12.90 -0.75 -3.58
C GLY A 182 11.82 -0.08 -2.76
N TRP A 183 11.95 1.21 -2.56
CA TRP A 183 10.96 1.98 -1.82
C TRP A 183 10.87 3.40 -2.34
N GLY A 184 9.81 4.08 -1.91
CA GLY A 184 9.62 5.49 -2.17
C GLY A 184 8.59 6.11 -1.23
N VAL A 185 8.47 7.42 -1.28
CA VAL A 185 7.54 8.19 -0.46
C VAL A 185 6.67 9.05 -1.35
N ILE A 186 5.36 8.85 -1.25
CA ILE A 186 4.35 9.69 -1.85
C ILE A 186 4.05 10.82 -0.89
N ASN A 187 4.42 12.05 -1.26
CA ASN A 187 4.13 13.20 -0.44
C ASN A 187 2.66 13.62 -0.58
N LEU A 188 1.95 13.67 0.55
CA LEU A 188 0.59 14.22 0.65
C LEU A 188 0.56 15.41 1.63
N ARG A 189 -0.63 15.87 1.98
CA ARG A 189 -0.83 17.11 2.75
C ARG A 189 -0.55 16.95 4.24
N PHE A 190 -1.01 15.87 4.85
CA PHE A 190 -0.94 15.64 6.30
C PHE A 190 -0.12 14.40 6.68
N HIS A 191 -0.16 13.37 5.85
CA HIS A 191 0.54 12.10 6.04
C HIS A 191 1.08 11.64 4.71
N ASP A 192 2.36 11.30 4.65
CA ASP A 192 2.91 10.74 3.43
C ASP A 192 2.58 9.24 3.34
N VAL A 193 2.52 8.72 2.12
CA VAL A 193 2.40 7.27 1.88
C VAL A 193 3.77 6.73 1.52
N PHE A 194 4.43 6.08 2.47
CA PHE A 194 5.63 5.31 2.21
C PHE A 194 5.24 3.96 1.59
N TRP A 195 5.96 3.53 0.56
CA TRP A 195 5.76 2.23 -0.06
C TRP A 195 7.08 1.48 -0.16
N TYR A 196 7.02 0.17 0.09
CA TYR A 196 8.12 -0.77 -0.12
C TYR A 196 7.67 -1.87 -1.06
N VAL A 197 8.48 -2.19 -2.06
CA VAL A 197 8.21 -3.23 -3.06
C VAL A 197 9.29 -4.29 -3.01
N TYR A 198 8.90 -5.56 -3.14
CA TYR A 198 9.82 -6.68 -3.26
C TYR A 198 9.27 -7.74 -4.21
N CYS A 199 10.16 -8.41 -4.95
CA CYS A 199 9.79 -9.52 -5.84
C CYS A 199 9.65 -10.83 -5.05
N THR A 200 8.64 -11.64 -5.37
CA THR A 200 8.47 -12.98 -4.80
C THR A 200 9.19 -13.99 -5.68
N HIS A 201 10.52 -14.12 -5.52
CA HIS A 201 11.39 -14.93 -6.39
C HIS A 201 10.90 -16.36 -6.65
N ASN A 202 10.23 -16.96 -5.66
CA ASN A 202 9.66 -18.30 -5.75
C ASN A 202 8.31 -18.36 -6.49
N MET A 203 7.86 -17.31 -7.19
CA MET A 203 6.60 -17.33 -7.95
C MET A 203 6.85 -17.21 -9.45
N ASP A 204 6.58 -18.30 -10.17
CA ASP A 204 6.74 -18.37 -11.62
C ASP A 204 5.56 -17.75 -12.39
N LYS A 205 4.44 -17.47 -11.69
CA LYS A 205 3.19 -16.99 -12.29
C LYS A 205 2.62 -15.84 -11.48
N TRP A 206 2.05 -14.87 -12.18
CA TRP A 206 1.27 -13.80 -11.57
C TRP A 206 -0.04 -14.34 -10.96
N PRO A 207 -0.48 -13.76 -9.83
CA PRO A 207 -1.87 -13.88 -9.39
C PRO A 207 -2.84 -13.49 -10.51
N LYS A 208 -4.00 -14.17 -10.59
CA LYS A 208 -5.06 -13.82 -11.55
C LYS A 208 -5.78 -12.51 -11.22
N LYS A 209 -5.82 -12.16 -9.93
CA LYS A 209 -6.47 -10.97 -9.37
C LYS A 209 -5.47 -10.25 -8.47
N TYR A 210 -5.66 -8.95 -8.27
CA TYR A 210 -5.03 -8.29 -7.13
C TYR A 210 -5.45 -9.00 -5.85
N GLN A 211 -4.50 -9.30 -4.97
CA GLN A 211 -4.80 -9.81 -3.64
C GLN A 211 -4.36 -8.77 -2.63
N ILE A 212 -5.31 -8.13 -1.97
CA ILE A 212 -5.02 -7.05 -1.04
C ILE A 212 -5.40 -7.48 0.36
N ILE A 213 -4.42 -7.37 1.26
CA ILE A 213 -4.59 -7.61 2.68
C ILE A 213 -4.58 -6.25 3.37
N PHE A 214 -5.70 -5.91 3.97
CA PHE A 214 -5.82 -4.78 4.87
C PHE A 214 -6.18 -5.31 6.25
N HIS A 215 -5.34 -4.98 7.25
CA HIS A 215 -5.50 -5.42 8.63
C HIS A 215 -5.68 -4.21 9.55
N ASP A 216 -5.71 -4.43 10.87
CA ASP A 216 -5.78 -3.42 11.94
C ASP A 216 -4.73 -2.27 11.87
N GLY A 217 -3.78 -2.33 10.94
CA GLY A 217 -2.71 -1.36 10.76
C GLY A 217 -1.51 -1.56 11.69
N PHE A 218 -1.54 -2.57 12.57
CA PHE A 218 -0.47 -2.91 13.51
C PHE A 218 0.40 -4.05 13.03
N VAL A 219 -0.14 -5.00 12.29
CA VAL A 219 0.66 -6.07 11.69
C VAL A 219 0.77 -5.84 10.19
N VAL A 220 1.96 -6.10 9.67
CA VAL A 220 2.29 -6.08 8.25
C VAL A 220 2.17 -7.51 7.74
N PRO A 221 1.19 -7.82 6.89
CA PRO A 221 1.14 -9.07 6.17
C PRO A 221 2.27 -9.08 5.13
N VAL A 222 3.16 -10.05 5.23
CA VAL A 222 4.26 -10.32 4.31
C VAL A 222 3.92 -11.57 3.52
N ILE A 223 3.83 -11.42 2.20
CA ILE A 223 3.47 -12.48 1.27
C ILE A 223 4.75 -13.09 0.71
N ILE A 224 4.90 -14.40 0.87
CA ILE A 224 6.07 -15.15 0.43
C ILE A 224 5.62 -16.22 -0.55
N GLY A 225 6.10 -16.12 -1.78
CA GLY A 225 5.77 -17.04 -2.86
C GLY A 225 6.26 -18.47 -2.59
N THR A 226 5.47 -19.45 -3.02
CA THR A 226 5.86 -20.87 -3.05
C THR A 226 5.60 -21.41 -4.46
N ARG A 227 6.65 -21.91 -5.12
CA ARG A 227 6.80 -22.24 -6.58
C ARG A 227 5.58 -22.82 -7.32
N LEU A 228 4.61 -23.36 -6.61
CA LEU A 228 3.37 -23.93 -7.11
C LEU A 228 2.25 -22.89 -7.40
N GLY A 229 2.60 -21.61 -7.58
CA GLY A 229 1.58 -20.56 -7.70
C GLY A 229 0.81 -20.31 -6.40
N GLN A 230 1.38 -20.74 -5.29
CA GLN A 230 0.85 -20.58 -3.94
C GLN A 230 1.71 -19.55 -3.20
N PHE A 231 1.23 -19.11 -2.04
CA PHE A 231 2.03 -18.26 -1.17
C PHE A 231 1.72 -18.61 0.28
N ARG A 232 2.69 -18.36 1.16
CA ARG A 232 2.47 -18.28 2.60
C ARG A 232 2.32 -16.83 3.00
N LEU A 233 1.61 -16.61 4.10
CA LEU A 233 1.43 -15.31 4.69
C LEU A 233 2.06 -15.29 6.08
N GLU A 234 2.90 -14.31 6.33
CA GLU A 234 3.47 -14.04 7.65
C GLU A 234 2.97 -12.69 8.15
N PHE A 235 2.51 -12.64 9.39
CA PHE A 235 2.13 -11.37 10.03
C PHE A 235 3.28 -10.90 10.90
N ARG A 236 3.88 -9.77 10.54
CA ARG A 236 5.01 -9.18 11.27
C ARG A 236 4.56 -7.92 11.98
N THR A 237 5.06 -7.71 13.18
CA THR A 237 4.79 -6.48 13.93
C THR A 237 5.93 -5.49 13.66
N PRO A 238 5.69 -4.40 12.90
CA PRO A 238 6.68 -3.38 12.68
C PRO A 238 6.96 -2.61 13.96
N LYS A 239 8.21 -2.19 14.13
CA LYS A 239 8.60 -1.20 15.14
C LYS A 239 8.70 0.17 14.49
N TYR A 240 8.12 1.17 15.15
CA TYR A 240 8.20 2.58 14.75
C TYR A 240 8.96 3.35 15.83
N LEU A 241 10.11 3.91 15.48
CA LEU A 241 10.95 4.69 16.40
C LEU A 241 11.13 6.10 15.83
N LEU A 242 10.78 7.12 16.61
CA LEU A 242 10.96 8.52 16.24
C LEU A 242 11.99 9.17 17.17
N GLU A 243 13.15 9.51 16.62
CA GLU A 243 14.25 10.13 17.37
C GLU A 243 14.87 11.23 16.51
N ASN A 244 15.08 12.43 17.05
CA ASN A 244 15.78 13.53 16.35
C ASN A 244 15.26 13.82 14.92
N ASN A 245 13.93 13.85 14.72
CA ASN A 245 13.29 13.98 13.40
C ASN A 245 13.59 12.86 12.40
N LYS A 246 14.02 11.69 12.88
CA LYS A 246 14.18 10.48 12.07
C LYS A 246 13.17 9.44 12.49
N LEU A 247 12.27 9.08 11.57
CA LEU A 247 11.37 7.95 11.72
C LEU A 247 12.05 6.70 11.20
N THR A 248 12.29 5.72 12.07
CA THR A 248 12.71 4.38 11.68
C THR A 248 11.50 3.45 11.67
N VAL A 249 11.33 2.72 10.56
CA VAL A 249 10.34 1.65 10.40
C VAL A 249 11.11 0.34 10.19
N GLU A 250 10.94 -0.62 11.11
CA GLU A 250 11.65 -1.91 11.12
C GLU A 250 10.64 -3.08 11.09
N PHE A 251 10.73 -4.02 10.13
CA PHE A 251 9.94 -5.27 10.15
C PHE A 251 10.50 -6.43 9.30
#